data_AF-A0A7J3THB4-F1
#
_entry.id   AF-A0A7J3THB4-F1
#
_cell.length_a   1.000
_cell.length_b   1.000
_cell.length_c   1.000
_cell.angle_alpha   90.00
_cell.angle_beta   90.00
_cell.angle_gamma   90.00
#
_symmetry.space_group_name_H-M   'P 1'
#
loop_
_entity.id
_entity.type
_entity.pdbx_description
1 polymer ?
#
loop_
_entity_poly.entity_id
_entity_poly.type
_entity_poly.pdbx_seq_one_letter_code
_entity_poly.pdbx_strand_id
1 'polypeptide(L)'
;MILFSTMFLYEYPLDRIIKAVELSGCDGLEFWVETPDFWIDKRIERLYEIKEHIGAIHGAILDLNPCSVNQHVVEATMKENLFAVNIASKLNRILTIHAGKRSALRKPVEEDHEALQRYFRVLKKYSEIKNAKILLENSEPLINYLCKDYEEVIGYAKKFGFGITLDINHAMKNGDLWKYLDSCGIDKEFARKQLRQERKTHDC
;
A
#
# COMPACT_ATOMS: atom_id res chain seq x y z
N MET A 1 -4.46 15.20 6.62
CA MET A 1 -3.80 14.83 5.37
C MET A 1 -4.68 13.83 4.64
N ILE A 2 -5.24 14.23 3.50
CA ILE A 2 -6.05 13.45 2.59
C ILE A 2 -5.27 13.39 1.27
N LEU A 3 -4.86 12.19 0.87
CA LEU A 3 -4.09 11.97 -0.34
C LEU A 3 -4.97 11.33 -1.41
N PHE A 4 -4.67 11.64 -2.66
CA PHE A 4 -5.33 11.08 -3.82
C PHE A 4 -4.41 10.05 -4.50
N SER A 5 -4.90 8.83 -4.74
CA SER A 5 -4.10 7.81 -5.42
C SER A 5 -3.95 8.14 -6.90
N THR A 6 -2.71 8.20 -7.39
CA THR A 6 -2.45 8.38 -8.83
C THR A 6 -3.06 7.28 -9.69
N MET A 7 -3.31 6.10 -9.10
CA MET A 7 -3.95 4.98 -9.78
C MET A 7 -5.40 5.26 -10.21
N PHE A 8 -6.10 6.20 -9.56
CA PHE A 8 -7.46 6.59 -9.99
C PHE A 8 -7.48 7.32 -11.34
N LEU A 9 -6.36 7.94 -11.72
CA LEU A 9 -6.19 8.67 -12.98
C LEU A 9 -5.16 7.98 -13.87
N TYR A 10 -5.21 6.65 -13.91
CA TYR A 10 -4.21 5.79 -14.56
C TYR A 10 -3.89 6.19 -16.00
N GLU A 11 -4.87 6.67 -16.77
CA GLU A 11 -4.69 7.01 -18.18
C GLU A 11 -4.09 8.41 -18.42
N TYR A 12 -3.90 9.21 -17.36
CA TYR A 12 -3.47 10.60 -17.49
C TYR A 12 -1.96 10.79 -17.19
N PRO A 13 -1.31 11.74 -17.90
CA PRO A 13 0.05 12.14 -17.58
C PRO A 13 0.14 12.87 -16.22
N LEU A 14 1.33 12.88 -15.63
CA LEU A 14 1.53 13.39 -14.27
C LEU A 14 1.13 14.85 -14.09
N ASP A 15 1.35 15.71 -15.09
CA ASP A 15 0.95 17.12 -15.07
C ASP A 15 -0.57 17.28 -14.90
N ARG A 16 -1.37 16.44 -15.56
CA ARG A 16 -2.83 16.43 -15.41
C ARG A 16 -3.27 15.86 -14.08
N ILE A 17 -2.60 14.82 -13.59
CA ILE A 17 -2.89 14.23 -12.27
C ILE A 17 -2.64 15.26 -11.16
N ILE A 18 -1.52 15.98 -11.22
CA ILE A 18 -1.19 17.05 -10.29
C ILE A 18 -2.25 18.14 -10.35
N LYS A 19 -2.65 18.54 -11.57
CA LYS A 19 -3.68 19.55 -11.72
C LYS A 19 -5.01 19.11 -11.10
N ALA A 20 -5.37 17.83 -11.23
CA ALA A 20 -6.57 17.28 -10.63
C ALA A 20 -6.53 17.35 -9.09
N VAL A 21 -5.39 17.03 -8.47
CA VAL A 21 -5.22 17.15 -7.01
C VAL A 21 -5.28 18.58 -6.51
N GLU A 22 -4.68 19.53 -7.23
CA GLU A 22 -4.77 20.95 -6.88
C GLU A 22 -6.22 21.48 -6.92
N LEU A 23 -7.07 20.87 -7.77
CA LEU A 23 -8.47 21.23 -7.92
C LEU A 23 -9.41 20.44 -6.99
N SER A 24 -8.98 19.29 -6.46
CA SER A 24 -9.84 18.41 -5.66
C SER A 24 -9.96 18.84 -4.20
N GLY A 25 -9.09 19.72 -3.73
CA GLY A 25 -8.96 20.06 -2.30
C GLY A 25 -8.25 18.99 -1.47
N CYS A 26 -7.64 17.98 -2.12
CA CYS A 26 -6.77 17.02 -1.43
C CYS A 26 -5.42 17.67 -1.08
N ASP A 27 -4.74 17.14 -0.07
CA ASP A 27 -3.44 17.66 0.40
C ASP A 27 -2.27 17.20 -0.49
N GLY A 28 -2.48 16.19 -1.34
CA GLY A 28 -1.44 15.66 -2.20
C GLY A 28 -1.79 14.30 -2.81
N LEU A 29 -0.73 13.58 -3.20
CA LEU A 29 -0.78 12.32 -3.92
C LEU A 29 -0.28 11.17 -3.04
N GLU A 30 -1.00 10.05 -3.10
CA GLU A 30 -0.38 8.74 -2.94
C GLU A 30 0.14 8.33 -4.31
N PHE A 31 1.46 8.41 -4.47
CA PHE A 31 2.12 8.19 -5.74
C PHE A 31 2.44 6.71 -5.94
N TRP A 32 1.80 6.09 -6.91
CA TRP A 32 2.13 4.74 -7.35
C TRP A 32 3.33 4.79 -8.29
N VAL A 33 4.39 4.04 -7.98
CA VAL A 33 5.57 3.92 -8.87
C VAL A 33 5.24 3.36 -10.25
N GLU A 34 4.04 2.77 -10.38
CA GLU A 34 3.46 2.20 -11.59
C GLU A 34 2.53 3.17 -12.34
N THR A 35 2.50 4.45 -11.96
CA THR A 35 1.75 5.49 -12.70
C THR A 35 2.30 5.55 -14.14
N PRO A 36 1.53 5.24 -15.19
CA PRO A 36 2.08 4.88 -16.51
C PRO A 36 3.04 5.91 -17.10
N ASP A 37 2.70 7.19 -17.04
CA ASP A 37 3.53 8.29 -17.55
C ASP A 37 4.93 8.34 -16.89
N PHE A 38 5.04 7.97 -15.61
CA PHE A 38 6.31 7.82 -14.92
C PHE A 38 6.94 6.43 -15.14
N TRP A 39 6.12 5.38 -15.10
CA TRP A 39 6.59 4.00 -15.05
C TRP A 39 7.32 3.56 -16.33
N ILE A 40 7.05 4.20 -17.46
CA ILE A 40 7.72 3.94 -18.73
C ILE A 40 9.20 4.36 -18.70
N ASP A 41 9.53 5.53 -18.12
CA ASP A 41 10.91 6.05 -18.12
C ASP A 41 11.64 5.91 -16.77
N LYS A 42 10.89 5.80 -15.67
CA LYS A 42 11.36 5.61 -14.27
C LYS A 42 12.43 6.62 -13.85
N ARG A 43 12.43 7.83 -14.42
CA ARG A 43 13.42 8.86 -14.10
C ARG A 43 13.04 9.56 -12.81
N ILE A 44 13.76 9.24 -11.73
CA ILE A 44 13.53 9.80 -10.39
C ILE A 44 13.61 11.32 -10.39
N GLU A 45 14.38 11.92 -11.30
CA GLU A 45 14.54 13.36 -11.42
C GLU A 45 13.19 14.08 -11.61
N ARG A 46 12.28 13.46 -12.35
CA ARG A 46 10.92 13.96 -12.57
C ARG A 46 10.11 14.05 -11.28
N LEU A 47 10.40 13.17 -10.31
CA LEU A 47 9.71 13.19 -9.02
C LEU A 47 10.17 14.34 -8.14
N TYR A 48 11.39 14.87 -8.32
CA TYR A 48 11.82 16.03 -7.56
C TYR A 48 11.09 17.31 -7.97
N GLU A 49 10.61 17.38 -9.21
CA GLU A 49 9.80 18.50 -9.70
C GLU A 49 8.42 18.55 -9.02
N ILE A 50 7.91 17.39 -8.56
CA ILE A 50 6.55 17.23 -8.04
C ILE A 50 6.53 16.73 -6.59
N LYS A 51 7.69 16.71 -5.92
CA LYS A 51 7.89 16.10 -4.59
C LYS A 51 7.00 16.69 -3.50
N GLU A 52 6.63 17.97 -3.64
CA GLU A 52 5.78 18.67 -2.67
C GLU A 52 4.32 18.21 -2.77
N HIS A 53 3.90 17.72 -3.94
CA HIS A 53 2.58 17.10 -4.12
C HIS A 53 2.55 15.64 -3.68
N ILE A 54 3.70 14.96 -3.54
CA ILE A 54 3.75 13.55 -3.15
C ILE A 54 3.74 13.45 -1.62
N GLY A 55 2.68 12.88 -1.04
CA GLY A 55 2.56 12.64 0.41
C GLY A 55 2.94 11.21 0.84
N ALA A 56 2.74 10.23 -0.04
CA ALA A 56 3.07 8.82 0.20
C ALA A 56 3.47 8.11 -1.10
N ILE A 57 4.19 7.00 -0.99
CA ILE A 57 4.53 6.12 -2.11
C ILE A 57 3.76 4.81 -1.95
N HIS A 58 3.21 4.32 -3.05
CA HIS A 58 2.67 2.98 -3.14
C HIS A 58 3.61 2.08 -3.95
N GLY A 59 3.94 0.92 -3.39
CA GLY A 59 4.78 -0.10 -4.02
C GLY A 59 4.16 -0.70 -5.27
N ALA A 60 4.99 -1.35 -6.07
CA ALA A 60 4.56 -1.93 -7.33
C ALA A 60 3.83 -3.27 -7.10
N ILE A 61 2.69 -3.46 -7.76
CA ILE A 61 1.86 -4.67 -7.68
C ILE A 61 1.36 -5.18 -9.04
N LEU A 62 1.38 -4.37 -10.10
CA LEU A 62 0.82 -4.74 -11.40
C LEU A 62 1.70 -5.79 -12.07
N ASP A 63 1.13 -6.96 -12.37
CA ASP A 63 1.82 -8.15 -12.89
C ASP A 63 2.92 -8.74 -11.96
N LEU A 64 3.00 -8.24 -10.73
CA LEU A 64 3.97 -8.66 -9.73
C LEU A 64 3.30 -9.54 -8.66
N ASN A 65 4.10 -10.37 -8.00
CA ASN A 65 3.59 -11.23 -6.95
C ASN A 65 4.68 -11.60 -5.92
N PRO A 66 4.66 -10.98 -4.73
CA PRO A 66 5.62 -11.25 -3.65
C PRO A 66 5.70 -12.69 -3.17
N CYS A 67 4.61 -13.46 -3.31
CA CYS A 67 4.55 -14.86 -2.89
C CYS A 67 4.67 -15.85 -4.07
N SER A 68 5.11 -15.39 -5.25
CA SER A 68 5.30 -16.27 -6.40
C SER A 68 6.41 -17.29 -6.17
N VAL A 69 6.23 -18.49 -6.70
CA VAL A 69 7.29 -19.51 -6.82
C VAL A 69 7.97 -19.48 -8.20
N ASN A 70 7.46 -18.69 -9.14
CA ASN A 70 8.12 -18.44 -10.42
C ASN A 70 9.24 -17.41 -10.21
N GLN A 71 10.48 -17.86 -10.37
CA GLN A 71 11.68 -17.07 -10.10
C GLN A 71 11.74 -15.77 -10.91
N HIS A 72 11.26 -15.75 -12.16
CA HIS A 72 11.25 -14.53 -12.97
C HIS A 72 10.28 -13.48 -12.41
N VAL A 73 9.12 -13.92 -11.90
CA VAL A 73 8.15 -13.03 -11.25
C VAL A 73 8.72 -12.52 -9.91
N VAL A 74 9.41 -13.37 -9.16
CA VAL A 74 10.07 -12.98 -7.91
C VAL A 74 11.13 -11.90 -8.17
N GLU A 75 11.97 -12.09 -9.18
CA GLU A 75 13.02 -11.13 -9.55
C GLU A 75 12.44 -9.79 -10.01
N ALA A 76 11.41 -9.82 -10.86
CA ALA A 76 10.70 -8.61 -11.28
C ALA A 76 10.06 -7.90 -10.07
N THR A 77 9.34 -8.64 -9.23
CA THR A 77 8.67 -8.10 -8.03
C THR A 77 9.67 -7.43 -7.10
N MET A 78 10.82 -8.08 -6.90
CA MET A 78 11.87 -7.57 -6.04
C MET A 78 12.53 -6.32 -6.62
N LYS A 79 12.84 -6.31 -7.91
CA LYS A 79 13.45 -5.15 -8.59
C LYS A 79 12.56 -3.91 -8.46
N GLU A 80 11.27 -4.06 -8.75
CA GLU A 80 10.32 -2.93 -8.75
C GLU A 80 10.05 -2.41 -7.34
N ASN A 81 9.91 -3.29 -6.33
CA ASN A 81 9.68 -2.85 -4.96
C ASN A 81 10.95 -2.32 -4.26
N LEU A 82 12.15 -2.79 -4.61
CA LEU A 82 13.39 -2.16 -4.16
C LEU A 82 13.56 -0.76 -4.78
N PHE A 83 13.14 -0.58 -6.02
CA PHE A 83 13.07 0.75 -6.64
C PHE A 83 12.09 1.67 -5.90
N ALA A 84 10.91 1.15 -5.52
CA ALA A 84 9.95 1.90 -4.69
C ALA A 84 10.52 2.29 -3.32
N VAL A 85 11.26 1.39 -2.64
CA VAL A 85 11.97 1.72 -1.38
C VAL A 85 12.99 2.84 -1.61
N ASN A 86 13.72 2.81 -2.72
CA ASN A 86 14.68 3.85 -3.05
C ASN A 86 14.00 5.20 -3.31
N ILE A 87 12.85 5.23 -4.00
CA ILE A 87 12.05 6.45 -4.19
C ILE A 87 11.56 6.99 -2.85
N ALA A 88 10.96 6.14 -2.03
CA ALA A 88 10.43 6.53 -0.72
C ALA A 88 11.52 7.12 0.19
N SER A 89 12.73 6.52 0.18
CA SER A 89 13.92 7.05 0.85
C SER A 89 14.32 8.43 0.32
N LYS A 90 14.46 8.58 -1.00
CA LYS A 90 14.90 9.84 -1.63
C LYS A 90 13.94 11.00 -1.41
N LEU A 91 12.65 10.71 -1.34
CA LEU A 91 11.62 11.71 -1.10
C LEU A 91 11.24 11.85 0.38
N ASN A 92 11.83 11.03 1.27
CA ASN A 92 11.47 10.93 2.68
C ASN A 92 9.95 10.77 2.88
N ARG A 93 9.39 9.73 2.25
CA ARG A 93 7.96 9.37 2.30
C ARG A 93 7.79 7.95 2.80
N ILE A 94 6.59 7.66 3.32
CA ILE A 94 6.19 6.30 3.67
C ILE A 94 5.93 5.48 2.40
N LEU A 95 6.21 4.17 2.47
CA LEU A 95 5.96 3.23 1.40
C LEU A 95 4.94 2.17 1.83
N THR A 96 3.82 2.08 1.13
CA THR A 96 2.88 0.96 1.22
C THR A 96 3.38 -0.24 0.39
N ILE A 97 3.32 -1.45 0.94
CA ILE A 97 3.63 -2.70 0.24
C ILE A 97 2.53 -3.76 0.45
N HIS A 98 2.50 -4.74 -0.45
CA HIS A 98 1.53 -5.83 -0.46
C HIS A 98 2.16 -7.20 -0.20
N ALA A 99 1.34 -8.16 0.23
CA ALA A 99 1.73 -9.54 0.51
C ALA A 99 1.63 -10.50 -0.69
N GLY A 100 0.87 -10.12 -1.72
CA GLY A 100 0.62 -10.96 -2.88
C GLY A 100 -0.46 -12.03 -2.66
N LYS A 101 -0.56 -12.93 -3.64
CA LYS A 101 -1.58 -13.98 -3.69
C LYS A 101 -1.08 -15.22 -4.39
N ARG A 102 -1.57 -16.39 -3.98
CA ARG A 102 -1.38 -17.61 -4.76
C ARG A 102 -2.05 -17.44 -6.14
N SER A 103 -1.33 -17.72 -7.22
CA SER A 103 -1.87 -17.54 -8.58
C SER A 103 -3.08 -18.43 -8.86
N ALA A 104 -3.09 -19.66 -8.32
CA ALA A 104 -4.26 -20.52 -8.34
C ALA A 104 -5.31 -20.02 -7.34
N LEU A 105 -6.60 -20.11 -7.69
CA LEU A 105 -7.72 -19.78 -6.79
C LEU A 105 -7.90 -20.88 -5.72
N ARG A 106 -6.90 -21.02 -4.85
CA ARG A 106 -6.80 -21.98 -3.76
C ARG A 106 -6.15 -21.30 -2.56
N LYS A 107 -6.38 -21.84 -1.37
CA LYS A 107 -5.73 -21.34 -0.14
C LYS A 107 -4.20 -21.30 -0.32
N PRO A 108 -3.53 -20.25 0.20
CA PRO A 108 -2.08 -20.24 0.34
C PRO A 108 -1.59 -21.49 1.07
N VAL A 109 -0.42 -21.99 0.67
CA VAL A 109 0.33 -23.06 1.35
C VAL A 109 1.63 -22.52 1.91
N GLU A 110 2.33 -23.32 2.72
CA GLU A 110 3.57 -22.90 3.38
C GLU A 110 4.58 -22.28 2.41
N GLU A 111 4.71 -22.82 1.20
CA GLU A 111 5.63 -22.29 0.18
C GLU A 111 5.30 -20.85 -0.24
N ASP A 112 4.02 -20.47 -0.26
CA ASP A 112 3.58 -19.10 -0.53
C ASP A 112 3.98 -18.18 0.64
N HIS A 113 3.81 -18.64 1.89
CA HIS A 113 4.24 -17.91 3.08
C HIS A 113 5.76 -17.77 3.17
N GLU A 114 6.52 -18.81 2.81
CA GLU A 114 7.97 -18.76 2.76
C GLU A 114 8.48 -17.77 1.70
N ALA A 115 7.85 -17.76 0.52
CA ALA A 115 8.16 -16.81 -0.55
C ALA A 115 7.94 -15.37 -0.07
N LEU A 116 6.79 -15.10 0.54
CA LEU A 116 6.49 -13.80 1.12
C LEU A 116 7.49 -13.40 2.21
N GLN A 117 7.87 -14.32 3.09
CA GLN A 117 8.88 -14.06 4.12
C GLN A 117 10.27 -13.75 3.55
N ARG A 118 10.66 -14.38 2.42
CA ARG A 118 11.90 -14.03 1.72
C ARG A 118 11.82 -12.60 1.19
N TYR A 119 10.72 -12.25 0.53
CA TYR A 119 10.47 -10.91 0.03
C TYR A 119 10.53 -9.83 1.14
N PHE A 120 9.77 -10.01 2.22
CA PHE A 120 9.76 -9.07 3.34
C PHE A 120 11.12 -8.93 4.04
N ARG A 121 11.89 -10.02 4.15
CA ARG A 121 13.24 -9.97 4.74
C ARG A 121 14.19 -9.10 3.93
N VAL A 122 14.10 -9.18 2.59
CA VAL A 122 14.92 -8.37 1.69
C VAL A 122 14.50 -6.90 1.78
N LEU A 123 13.19 -6.61 1.71
CA LEU A 123 12.67 -5.24 1.85
C LEU A 123 13.01 -4.61 3.20
N LYS A 124 12.89 -5.35 4.31
CA LYS A 124 13.30 -4.89 5.64
C LYS A 124 14.77 -4.46 5.64
N LYS A 125 15.68 -5.35 5.22
CA LYS A 125 17.11 -5.04 5.21
C LYS A 125 17.43 -3.84 4.31
N TYR A 126 16.82 -3.78 3.14
CA TYR A 126 17.08 -2.69 2.19
C TYR A 126 16.52 -1.35 2.67
N SER A 127 15.33 -1.35 3.27
CA SER A 127 14.73 -0.15 3.85
C SER A 127 15.51 0.38 5.06
N GLU A 128 16.10 -0.50 5.88
CA GLU A 128 17.04 -0.11 6.96
C GLU A 128 18.28 0.60 6.38
N ILE A 129 18.89 0.04 5.34
CA ILE A 129 20.04 0.66 4.65
C ILE A 129 19.68 2.03 4.05
N LYS A 130 18.46 2.14 3.52
CA LYS A 130 17.96 3.36 2.85
C LYS A 130 17.27 4.34 3.78
N ASN A 131 17.10 4.01 5.07
CA ASN A 131 16.29 4.79 6.01
C ASN A 131 14.87 5.08 5.47
N ALA A 132 14.20 4.07 4.92
CA ALA A 132 12.83 4.17 4.41
C ALA A 132 11.85 3.50 5.38
N LYS A 133 10.64 4.07 5.52
CA LYS A 133 9.58 3.50 6.35
C LYS A 133 8.59 2.71 5.50
N ILE A 134 8.47 1.42 5.78
CA ILE A 134 7.56 0.49 5.09
C ILE A 134 6.30 0.24 5.92
N LEU A 135 5.15 0.23 5.25
CA LEU A 135 3.84 -0.10 5.80
C LEU A 135 3.27 -1.28 5.01
N LEU A 136 2.78 -2.30 5.70
CA LEU A 136 2.11 -3.45 5.11
C LEU A 136 0.61 -3.17 4.99
N GLU A 137 0.07 -3.31 3.78
CA GLU A 137 -1.37 -3.22 3.53
C GLU A 137 -2.08 -4.55 3.77
N ASN A 138 -3.30 -4.48 4.31
CA ASN A 138 -4.19 -5.65 4.38
C ASN A 138 -4.85 -5.93 3.02
N SER A 139 -4.73 -7.18 2.59
CA SER A 139 -5.22 -7.68 1.31
C SER A 139 -6.74 -7.83 1.27
N GLU A 140 -7.29 -7.88 0.05
CA GLU A 140 -8.68 -8.26 -0.18
C GLU A 140 -8.97 -9.69 0.35
N PRO A 141 -10.15 -9.98 0.95
CA PRO A 141 -10.43 -11.26 1.60
C PRO A 141 -10.79 -12.40 0.64
N LEU A 142 -10.03 -12.56 -0.42
CA LEU A 142 -10.17 -13.64 -1.39
C LEU A 142 -9.46 -14.91 -0.90
N ILE A 143 -9.89 -16.07 -1.41
CA ILE A 143 -9.41 -17.38 -0.93
C ILE A 143 -7.89 -17.56 -1.08
N ASN A 144 -7.29 -16.94 -2.10
CA ASN A 144 -5.90 -17.11 -2.49
C ASN A 144 -4.96 -15.99 -2.04
N TYR A 145 -5.46 -14.96 -1.34
CA TYR A 145 -4.62 -13.84 -0.89
C TYR A 145 -3.98 -14.16 0.47
N LEU A 146 -2.73 -13.72 0.65
CA LEU A 146 -2.07 -13.65 1.95
C LEU A 146 -2.31 -12.26 2.56
N CYS A 147 -2.15 -12.16 3.88
CA CYS A 147 -2.35 -10.93 4.66
C CYS A 147 -3.74 -10.32 4.52
N LYS A 148 -4.78 -11.16 4.41
CA LYS A 148 -6.18 -10.69 4.37
C LYS A 148 -6.81 -10.56 5.76
N ASP A 149 -6.36 -11.38 6.70
CA ASP A 149 -6.87 -11.43 8.07
C ASP A 149 -5.99 -10.57 8.99
N TYR A 150 -6.61 -9.88 9.95
CA TYR A 150 -5.94 -9.00 10.91
C TYR A 150 -4.73 -9.66 11.59
N GLU A 151 -4.90 -10.88 12.08
CA GLU A 151 -3.86 -11.60 12.81
C GLU A 151 -2.62 -11.86 11.95
N GLU A 152 -2.81 -12.15 10.66
CA GLU A 152 -1.72 -12.40 9.72
C GLU A 152 -0.96 -11.10 9.40
N VAL A 153 -1.69 -10.02 9.12
CA VAL A 153 -1.13 -8.69 8.85
C VAL A 153 -0.29 -8.20 10.02
N ILE A 154 -0.85 -8.22 11.24
CA ILE A 154 -0.14 -7.79 12.44
C ILE A 154 1.04 -8.71 12.75
N GLY A 155 0.89 -10.02 12.54
CA GLY A 155 1.95 -11.01 12.73
C GLY A 155 3.17 -10.69 11.85
N TYR A 156 2.95 -10.44 10.56
CA TYR A 156 4.04 -10.08 9.63
C TYR A 156 4.60 -8.69 9.90
N ALA A 157 3.75 -7.69 10.12
CA ALA A 157 4.19 -6.33 10.40
C ALA A 157 5.09 -6.28 11.64
N LYS A 158 4.69 -6.95 12.73
CA LYS A 158 5.50 -7.05 13.95
C LYS A 158 6.81 -7.81 13.69
N LYS A 159 6.76 -8.95 12.99
CA LYS A 159 7.94 -9.77 12.69
C LYS A 159 9.00 -9.02 11.89
N PHE A 160 8.59 -8.18 10.95
CA PHE A 160 9.50 -7.45 10.08
C PHE A 160 9.70 -5.98 10.46
N GLY A 161 8.99 -5.48 11.46
CA GLY A 161 9.08 -4.08 11.91
C GLY A 161 8.42 -3.09 10.96
N PHE A 162 7.39 -3.53 10.21
CA PHE A 162 6.64 -2.67 9.31
C PHE A 162 5.52 -1.94 10.07
N GLY A 163 5.16 -0.75 9.59
CA GLY A 163 3.88 -0.13 9.93
C GLY A 163 2.72 -0.82 9.20
N ILE A 164 1.52 -0.28 9.34
CA ILE A 164 0.31 -0.77 8.67
C ILE A 164 -0.26 0.33 7.77
N THR A 165 -0.61 -0.03 6.54
CA THR A 165 -1.56 0.71 5.72
C THR A 165 -2.89 -0.01 5.85
N LEU A 166 -3.92 0.68 6.35
CA LEU A 166 -5.24 0.07 6.52
C LEU A 166 -6.10 0.39 5.30
N ASP A 167 -6.33 -0.59 4.44
CA ASP A 167 -7.43 -0.53 3.48
C ASP A 167 -8.74 -0.84 4.23
N ILE A 168 -9.54 0.20 4.41
CA ILE A 168 -10.82 0.15 5.12
C ILE A 168 -11.82 -0.76 4.38
N ASN A 169 -11.84 -0.76 3.06
CA ASN A 169 -12.76 -1.57 2.26
C ASN A 169 -12.47 -3.07 2.41
N HIS A 170 -11.19 -3.47 2.32
CA HIS A 170 -10.76 -4.85 2.56
C HIS A 170 -11.09 -5.28 3.99
N ALA A 171 -10.76 -4.44 4.97
CA ALA A 171 -11.01 -4.76 6.38
C ALA A 171 -12.52 -4.84 6.71
N MET A 172 -13.36 -4.01 6.09
CA MET A 172 -14.82 -4.11 6.21
C MET A 172 -15.34 -5.41 5.60
N LYS A 173 -14.89 -5.78 4.40
CA LYS A 173 -15.28 -7.03 3.73
C LYS A 173 -14.87 -8.26 4.54
N ASN A 174 -13.72 -8.21 5.24
CA ASN A 174 -13.25 -9.30 6.09
C ASN A 174 -13.86 -9.31 7.51
N GLY A 175 -14.58 -8.25 7.90
CA GLY A 175 -15.11 -8.10 9.27
C GLY A 175 -14.07 -7.67 10.32
N ASP A 176 -12.86 -7.31 9.89
CA ASP A 176 -11.71 -7.02 10.75
C ASP A 176 -11.49 -5.53 11.03
N LEU A 177 -12.21 -4.61 10.37
CA LEU A 177 -12.03 -3.15 10.53
C LEU A 177 -11.91 -2.73 12.00
N TRP A 178 -12.79 -3.26 12.84
CA TRP A 178 -12.81 -2.92 14.25
C TRP A 178 -11.60 -3.44 15.02
N LYS A 179 -11.03 -4.59 14.66
CA LYS A 179 -9.79 -5.07 15.28
C LYS A 179 -8.64 -4.10 15.01
N TYR A 180 -8.54 -3.58 13.79
CA TYR A 180 -7.57 -2.55 13.44
C TYR A 180 -7.78 -1.26 14.23
N LEU A 181 -9.00 -0.73 14.26
CA LEU A 181 -9.30 0.50 15.00
C LEU A 181 -9.05 0.37 16.51
N ASP A 182 -9.46 -0.75 17.11
CA ASP A 182 -9.20 -1.06 18.51
C ASP A 182 -7.68 -1.10 18.79
N SER A 183 -6.88 -1.68 17.89
CA SER A 183 -5.42 -1.74 18.00
C SER A 183 -4.72 -0.38 17.97
N CYS A 184 -5.38 0.62 17.35
CA CYS A 184 -4.94 2.01 17.30
C CYS A 184 -5.48 2.87 18.48
N GLY A 185 -6.25 2.27 19.40
CA GLY A 185 -6.89 2.99 20.50
C GLY A 185 -8.06 3.88 20.06
N ILE A 186 -8.66 3.62 18.90
CA ILE A 186 -9.83 4.34 18.40
C ILE A 186 -11.09 3.64 18.91
N ASP A 187 -11.80 4.30 19.83
CA ASP A 187 -13.01 3.75 20.46
C ASP A 187 -14.19 3.62 19.47
N LYS A 188 -14.77 2.41 19.41
CA LYS A 188 -16.01 2.07 18.71
C LYS A 188 -17.16 3.01 19.01
N GLU A 189 -17.31 3.44 20.26
CA GLU A 189 -18.44 4.26 20.68
C GLU A 189 -18.31 5.70 20.13
N PHE A 190 -17.09 6.21 20.04
CA PHE A 190 -16.79 7.51 19.45
C PHE A 190 -17.05 7.51 17.93
N ALA A 191 -16.54 6.52 17.20
CA ALA A 191 -16.73 6.39 15.76
C ALA A 191 -18.22 6.23 15.37
N ARG A 192 -18.99 5.45 16.14
CA ARG A 192 -20.43 5.28 15.92
C ARG A 192 -21.25 6.54 16.19
N LYS A 193 -20.83 7.40 17.12
CA LYS A 193 -21.50 8.69 17.39
C LYS A 193 -21.30 9.69 16.25
N GLN A 194 -20.08 9.78 15.70
CA GLN A 194 -19.76 10.59 14.52
C GLN A 194 -20.60 10.19 13.29
N LEU A 195 -20.62 8.91 12.93
CA LEU A 195 -21.40 8.40 11.78
C LEU A 195 -22.91 8.61 11.92
N ARG A 196 -23.43 8.65 13.15
CA ARG A 196 -24.85 8.96 13.42
C ARG A 196 -25.16 10.45 13.35
N GLN A 197 -24.19 11.32 13.66
CA GLN A 197 -24.35 12.76 13.54
C GLN A 197 -24.33 13.20 12.07
N GLU A 198 -23.44 12.64 11.25
CA GLU A 198 -23.36 12.95 9.81
C GLU A 198 -24.60 12.53 9.01
N ARG A 199 -25.22 11.39 9.35
CA ARG A 199 -26.50 10.99 8.75
C ARG A 199 -27.64 11.96 9.08
N LYS A 200 -27.65 12.54 10.28
CA LYS A 200 -28.67 13.53 10.67
C LYS A 200 -28.48 14.88 9.97
N THR A 201 -27.28 15.22 9.53
CA THR A 201 -26.99 16.46 8.79
C THR A 201 -27.22 16.34 7.28
N HIS A 202 -27.50 15.16 6.74
CA HIS A 202 -27.82 14.95 5.33
C HIS A 202 -29.30 14.62 5.07
N ASP A 203 -30.10 14.46 6.14
CA ASP A 203 -31.55 14.31 6.09
C ASP A 203 -32.28 15.65 6.43
N CYS A 204 -31.63 16.80 6.25
CA CYS A 204 -32.20 18.14 6.48
C CYS A 204 -32.05 19.04 5.26
#